data_AF-A0A1I5VXV6-F1
#
_entry.id   AF-A0A1I5VXV6-F1
#
_cell.length_a   1.000
_cell.length_b   1.000
_cell.length_c   1.000
_cell.angle_alpha   90.00
_cell.angle_beta   90.00
_cell.angle_gamma   90.00
#
_symmetry.space_group_name_H-M   'P 1'
#
loop_
_entity.id
_entity.type
_entity.pdbx_description
1 polymer ?
#
loop_
_entity_poly.entity_id
_entity_poly.type
_entity_poly.pdbx_seq_one_letter_code
_entity_poly.pdbx_strand_id
1 'polypeptide(L)' 'MKTIDAKQTFIVKITDCQNGTWQGKIVWAEENRSIHFRSMMEMLRLMDEAASATIRLTHYKAAVNG' A
#
# COMPACT_ATOMS: atom_id res chain seq x y z
N MET A 1 4.67 -15.75 -19.98
CA MET A 1 3.60 -14.94 -19.35
C MET A 1 4.26 -13.87 -18.52
N LYS A 2 4.24 -12.62 -18.97
CA LYS A 2 4.84 -11.51 -18.21
C LYS A 2 3.84 -11.16 -17.12
N THR A 3 4.05 -11.67 -15.91
CA THR A 3 3.32 -11.18 -14.74
C THR A 3 3.54 -9.68 -14.74
N ILE A 4 2.46 -8.92 -14.90
CA ILE A 4 2.55 -7.47 -14.84
C ILE A 4 2.83 -7.22 -13.37
N ASP A 5 4.10 -7.04 -13.01
CA ASP A 5 4.50 -6.60 -11.68
C ASP A 5 3.78 -5.28 -11.46
N ALA A 6 2.65 -5.35 -10.76
CA ALA A 6 1.90 -4.19 -10.35
C ALA A 6 2.72 -3.54 -9.23
N LYS A 7 3.75 -2.82 -9.65
CA LYS A 7 4.61 -2.03 -8.77
C LYS A 7 3.72 -1.02 -8.08
N GLN A 8 3.67 -1.11 -6.76
CA GLN A 8 2.96 -0.17 -5.90
C GLN A 8 3.98 0.83 -5.36
N THR A 9 3.77 2.12 -5.59
CA THR A 9 4.70 3.17 -5.20
C THR A 9 4.12 3.97 -4.04
N PHE A 10 4.92 4.08 -2.98
CA PHE A 10 4.53 4.77 -1.76
C PHE A 10 5.41 5.98 -1.51
N ILE A 11 4.77 7.11 -1.23
CA ILE A 11 5.44 8.29 -0.69
C ILE A 11 5.11 8.37 0.78
N VAL A 12 6.14 8.36 1.63
CA VAL A 12 6.00 8.36 3.09
C VAL A 12 6.55 9.67 3.62
N LYS A 13 5.69 10.45 4.29
CA LYS A 13 6.08 11.64 5.03
C LYS A 13 6.07 11.32 6.53
N ILE A 14 7.23 11.32 7.14
CA ILE A 14 7.38 11.21 8.61
C ILE A 14 7.20 12.61 9.20
N THR A 15 6.30 12.74 10.17
CA THR A 15 6.04 14.01 10.86
C THR A 15 6.47 14.00 12.31
N ASP A 16 6.52 12.83 12.94
CA ASP A 16 6.91 12.69 14.34
C ASP A 16 7.47 11.28 14.62
N CYS A 17 8.19 11.15 15.73
CA CYS A 17 8.81 9.94 16.23
C CYS A 17 8.49 9.74 17.71
N GLN A 18 7.21 9.64 18.05
CA GLN A 18 6.72 9.42 19.41
C GLN A 18 6.80 7.94 19.78
N ASN A 19 7.09 7.66 21.06
CA ASN A 19 7.13 6.30 21.61
C ASN A 19 8.07 5.34 20.85
N GLY A 20 9.14 5.89 20.25
CA GLY A 20 10.11 5.12 19.48
C GLY A 20 9.59 4.57 18.15
N THR A 21 8.47 5.08 17.64
CA THR A 21 7.92 4.66 16.35
C THR A 21 7.56 5.87 15.50
N TRP A 22 7.54 5.69 14.17
CA TRP A 22 7.23 6.78 13.25
C TRP A 22 5.73 7.04 13.16
N GLN A 23 5.38 8.32 13.11
CA GLN A 23 4.04 8.81 12.76
C GLN A 23 4.14 9.68 11.51
N GLY A 24 3.06 9.69 10.74
CA GLY A 24 3.04 10.50 9.55
C GLY A 24 1.93 10.13 8.60
N LYS A 25 2.21 10.30 7.31
CA LYS A 25 1.27 10.12 6.23
C LYS A 25 1.88 9.29 5.11
N ILE A 26 1.13 8.32 4.63
CA ILE A 26 1.46 7.52 3.45
C ILE A 26 0.56 7.97 2.29
N VAL A 27 1.15 8.11 1.11
CA VAL A 27 0.44 8.39 -0.15
C VAL A 27 0.72 7.25 -1.12
N TRP A 28 -0.34 6.70 -1.68
CA TRP A 28 -0.28 5.75 -2.77
C TRP A 28 -0.24 6.52 -4.09
N ALA A 29 0.85 6.39 -4.86
CA ALA A 29 1.04 7.20 -6.06
C ALA A 29 0.00 6.86 -7.15
N GLU A 30 -0.37 5.59 -7.24
CA GLU A 30 -1.26 5.06 -8.28
C GLU A 30 -2.75 5.25 -7.96
N GLU A 31 -3.13 5.30 -6.67
CA GLU A 31 -4.54 5.38 -6.26
C GLU A 31 -4.95 6.78 -5.76
N ASN A 32 -4.03 7.76 -5.77
CA ASN A 32 -4.21 9.09 -5.16
C ASN A 32 -4.77 9.02 -3.72
N ARG A 33 -4.51 7.90 -3.04
CA ARG A 33 -5.01 7.60 -1.71
C ARG A 33 -4.00 8.06 -0.71
N SER A 34 -4.45 8.74 0.35
CA SER A 34 -3.54 9.13 1.41
C SER A 34 -4.13 8.99 2.81
N ILE A 35 -3.34 8.39 3.69
CA ILE A 35 -3.76 7.95 5.01
C ILE A 35 -2.69 8.31 6.02
N HIS A 36 -3.11 8.71 7.22
CA HIS A 36 -2.21 8.92 8.35
C HIS A 36 -1.95 7.60 9.07
N PHE A 37 -0.70 7.37 9.44
CA PHE A 37 -0.30 6.25 10.30
C PHE A 37 0.25 6.80 11.62
N ARG A 38 -0.06 6.09 12.71
CA ARG A 38 0.33 6.45 14.08
C ARG A 38 1.43 5.54 14.62
N SER A 39 1.83 4.53 13.86
CA SER A 39 2.97 3.67 14.16
C SER A 39 3.51 3.01 12.89
N MET A 40 4.73 2.48 12.99
CA MET A 40 5.33 1.63 11.96
C MET A 40 4.43 0.43 11.61
N MET A 41 3.79 -0.20 12.61
CA MET A 41 2.93 -1.36 12.37
C MET A 41 1.67 -0.99 11.58
N GLU A 42 1.09 0.18 11.85
CA GLU A 42 -0.06 0.69 11.10
C GLU A 42 0.34 1.03 9.66
N MET A 43 1.52 1.62 9.45
CA MET A 43 2.06 1.86 8.11
C MET A 43 2.24 0.56 7.31
N LEU A 44 2.81 -0.49 7.91
CA LEU A 44 2.98 -1.79 7.27
C LEU A 44 1.65 -2.44 6.89
N ARG A 45 0.64 -2.35 7.76
CA ARG A 45 -0.71 -2.86 7.45
C ARG A 45 -1.33 -2.16 6.26
N LEU A 46 -1.16 -0.84 6.14
CA LEU A 46 -1.66 -0.08 4.99
C LEU A 46 -0.99 -0.54 3.69
N MET A 47 0.33 -0.74 3.71
CA MET A 47 1.06 -1.27 2.55
C MET A 47 0.62 -2.69 2.18
N ASP A 48 0.44 -3.56 3.17
CA ASP A 48 -0.05 -4.93 2.96
C ASP A 48 -1.47 -4.95 2.38
N GLU A 49 -2.35 -4.07 2.84
CA GLU A 49 -3.74 -3.99 2.41
C GLU A 49 -3.85 -3.76 0.90
N ALA A 50 -3.18 -2.74 0.34
CA ALA A 50 -3.30 -2.51 -1.11
C ALA A 50 -2.27 -3.26 -1.98
N ALA A 51 -1.23 -3.86 -1.41
CA ALA A 51 -0.53 -4.97 -2.07
C ALA A 51 -1.47 -6.17 -2.27
N SER A 52 -2.22 -6.55 -1.23
CA SER A 52 -3.20 -7.65 -1.27
C SER A 52 -4.40 -7.35 -2.16
N ALA A 53 -4.91 -6.10 -2.16
CA ALA A 53 -5.99 -5.68 -3.06
C ALA A 53 -5.60 -5.88 -4.53
N THR A 54 -4.35 -5.55 -4.88
CA THR A 54 -3.80 -5.72 -6.23
C THR A 54 -3.76 -7.19 -6.66
N ILE A 55 -3.32 -8.09 -5.78
CA ILE A 55 -3.27 -9.54 -6.05
C ILE A 55 -4.68 -10.08 -6.31
N ARG A 56 -5.67 -9.69 -5.48
CA ARG A 56 -7.06 -10.13 -5.63
C ARG A 56 -7.69 -9.67 -6.95
N LEU A 57 -7.46 -8.42 -7.35
CA LEU A 57 -7.97 -7.89 -8.62
C LEU A 57 -7.32 -8.57 -9.83
N THR A 58 -6.04 -8.94 -9.73
CA THR A 58 -5.32 -9.64 -10.80
C THR A 58 -5.84 -11.06 -10.98
N HIS A 59 -6.03 -11.79 -9.88
CA HIS A 59 -6.62 -13.14 -9.90
C HIS A 59 -8.06 -13.15 -10.42
N TYR A 60 -8.90 -12.17 -10.03
CA TYR A 60 -10.26 -12.06 -10.52
C TYR A 60 -10.33 -11.79 -12.04
N LYS A 61 -9.53 -10.85 -12.55
CA LYS A 61 -9.49 -10.54 -13.99
C LYS A 61 -9.04 -11.72 -14.85
N ALA A 62 -8.14 -12.57 -14.32
CA ALA A 62 -7.72 -13.79 -15.01
C ALA A 62 -8.84 -14.86 -15.05
N ALA A 63 -9.66 -14.97 -14.01
CA ALA A 63 -10.74 -15.95 -13.93
C ALA A 63 -11.99 -15.60 -14.76
N VAL A 64 -12.19 -14.31 -15.09
CA VAL A 64 -13.37 -13.84 -15.85
C VAL A 64 -13.11 -13.75 -17.35
N ASN A 65 -11.86 -13.66 -17.79
CA ASN A 65 -11.48 -13.55 -19.21
C ASN A 65 -10.93 -14.87 -19.80
N GLY A 66 -11.19 -16.00 -19.16
CA GLY A 66 -10.78 -17.34 -19.59
C GLY A 66 -11.97 -18.21 -19.97
#